data_AF-A0A645F5W9-F1
#
_entry.id   AF-A0A645F5W9-F1
#
_cell.length_a   1.000
_cell.length_b   1.000
_cell.length_c   1.000
_cell.angle_alpha   90.00
_cell.angle_beta   90.00
_cell.angle_gamma   90.00
#
_symmetry.space_group_name_H-M   'P 1'
#
loop_
_entity.id
_entity.type
_entity.pdbx_description
1 polymer ?
#
loop_
_entity_poly.entity_id
_entity_poly.type
_entity_poly.pdbx_seq_one_letter_code
_entity_poly.pdbx_strand_id
1 'polypeptide(L)'
;MINNIVYSKIDKTYDDNIFTINNFNGSLAKNILEVKKHIYNYVKTDSKVERQFATDLECEEVLVYAKLPSGPNGFKIPTPLGNYNPDWAIVFNTDKFKYVYFIAETKGTMETLQLKEIEQKKISYAKKHFEALGHADIKYDVIDSYQALRDKIMN
;
A
#
# COMPACT_ATOMS: atom_id res chain seq x y z
N MET A 1 -23.28 -0.01 0.31
CA MET A 1 -22.39 0.12 1.49
C MET A 1 -23.19 -0.36 2.70
N ILE A 2 -22.60 -1.05 3.67
CA ILE A 2 -23.33 -1.25 4.93
C ILE A 2 -23.43 0.12 5.61
N ASN A 3 -24.64 0.56 5.93
CA ASN A 3 -24.85 1.86 6.59
C ASN A 3 -24.26 1.82 8.00
N ASN A 4 -23.63 2.93 8.43
CA ASN A 4 -23.13 3.17 9.79
C ASN A 4 -21.88 2.38 10.23
N ILE A 5 -20.96 2.03 9.33
CA ILE A 5 -19.64 1.54 9.75
C ILE A 5 -18.85 2.64 10.44
N VAL A 6 -18.38 2.34 11.64
CA VAL A 6 -17.47 3.16 12.45
C VAL A 6 -16.22 2.34 12.73
N TYR A 7 -15.05 2.97 12.55
CA TYR A 7 -13.78 2.43 13.00
C TYR A 7 -13.38 3.12 14.30
N SER A 8 -12.95 2.33 15.28
CA SER A 8 -12.43 2.82 16.55
C SER A 8 -11.01 2.30 16.73
N LYS A 9 -10.09 3.18 17.14
CA LYS A 9 -8.72 2.79 17.46
C LYS A 9 -8.73 1.82 18.64
N ILE A 10 -7.89 0.80 18.56
CA ILE A 10 -7.62 -0.18 19.62
C ILE A 10 -6.12 -0.19 19.92
N ASP A 11 -5.72 -0.82 21.01
CA ASP A 11 -4.32 -0.90 21.45
C ASP A 11 -3.47 -1.91 20.64
N LYS A 12 -4.04 -2.51 19.60
CA LYS A 12 -3.31 -3.43 18.72
C LYS A 12 -2.32 -2.66 17.85
N THR A 13 -1.07 -3.07 17.89
CA THR A 13 0.02 -2.55 17.06
C THR A 13 0.60 -3.63 16.15
N TYR A 14 1.32 -3.20 15.13
CA TYR A 14 2.21 -4.05 14.35
C TYR A 14 3.64 -3.64 14.68
N ASP A 15 4.54 -4.60 14.83
CA ASP A 15 5.98 -4.38 14.94
C ASP A 15 6.65 -4.50 13.57
N ASP A 16 7.97 -4.30 13.54
CA ASP A 16 8.79 -4.43 12.35
C ASP A 16 8.83 -5.87 11.79
N ASN A 17 8.53 -6.87 12.62
CA ASN A 17 8.45 -8.28 12.19
C ASN A 17 7.38 -8.49 11.11
N ILE A 18 6.42 -7.57 10.96
CA ILE A 18 5.46 -7.62 9.85
C ILE A 18 6.18 -7.67 8.51
N PHE A 19 7.32 -6.99 8.35
CA PHE A 19 8.09 -6.95 7.11
C PHE A 19 9.00 -8.17 6.93
N THR A 20 9.06 -9.08 7.92
CA THR A 20 9.87 -10.30 7.84
C THR A 20 9.50 -11.10 6.60
N ILE A 21 10.47 -11.20 5.70
CA ILE A 21 10.30 -11.91 4.45
C ILE A 21 10.46 -13.41 4.69
N ASN A 22 9.34 -14.09 4.92
CA ASN A 22 9.30 -15.56 4.93
C ASN A 22 9.31 -16.07 3.48
N ASN A 23 10.27 -16.95 3.13
CA ASN A 23 10.42 -17.54 1.79
C ASN A 23 10.65 -16.52 0.66
N PHE A 24 11.75 -15.74 0.72
CA PHE A 24 12.20 -14.90 -0.39
C PHE A 24 12.73 -15.72 -1.56
N ASN A 25 11.84 -16.42 -2.25
CA ASN A 25 12.14 -17.20 -3.44
C ASN A 25 11.71 -16.40 -4.67
N GLY A 26 12.65 -16.25 -5.61
CA GLY A 26 12.49 -15.51 -6.85
C GLY A 26 13.77 -15.53 -7.67
N SER A 27 13.75 -14.89 -8.84
CA SER A 27 14.91 -14.72 -9.68
C SER A 27 15.11 -13.24 -9.96
N LEU A 28 16.35 -12.76 -9.81
CA LEU A 28 16.76 -11.40 -10.23
C LEU A 28 16.36 -11.10 -11.68
N ALA A 29 16.36 -12.11 -12.55
CA ALA A 29 15.97 -11.95 -13.95
C ALA A 29 14.45 -11.88 -14.18
N LYS A 30 13.61 -12.17 -13.18
CA LYS A 30 12.15 -12.28 -13.36
C LYS A 30 11.35 -11.34 -12.47
N ASN A 31 11.54 -11.43 -11.15
CA ASN A 31 10.60 -10.85 -10.20
C ASN A 31 11.25 -10.25 -8.95
N ILE A 32 12.58 -10.12 -8.94
CA ILE A 32 13.31 -9.38 -7.90
C ILE A 32 13.89 -8.12 -8.55
N LEU A 33 13.73 -6.97 -7.90
CA LEU A 33 14.32 -5.70 -8.29
C LEU A 33 15.29 -5.26 -7.19
N GLU A 34 16.51 -4.88 -7.57
CA GLU A 34 17.46 -4.23 -6.67
C GLU A 34 17.11 -2.75 -6.53
N VAL A 35 17.05 -2.27 -5.30
CA VAL A 35 16.49 -0.97 -4.92
C VAL A 35 17.26 -0.39 -3.75
N LYS A 36 17.25 0.94 -3.60
CA LYS A 36 18.02 1.65 -2.57
C LYS A 36 17.16 2.35 -1.53
N LYS A 37 15.91 2.69 -1.88
CA LYS A 37 14.99 3.42 -0.99
C LYS A 37 13.92 2.52 -0.36
N HIS A 38 13.84 1.26 -0.78
CA HIS A 38 13.01 0.29 -0.09
C HIS A 38 13.63 -0.08 1.27
N ILE A 39 12.80 -0.51 2.23
CA ILE A 39 13.27 -1.00 3.56
C ILE A 39 14.22 -2.21 3.50
N TYR A 40 14.35 -2.84 2.33
CA TYR A 40 15.32 -3.87 2.00
C TYR A 40 16.00 -3.55 0.67
N ASN A 41 17.22 -4.05 0.44
CA ASN A 41 17.96 -3.84 -0.81
C ASN A 41 17.31 -4.49 -2.05
N TYR A 42 16.28 -5.32 -1.84
CA TYR A 42 15.55 -5.99 -2.90
C TYR A 42 14.05 -5.98 -2.63
N VAL A 43 13.25 -5.82 -3.69
CA VAL A 43 11.80 -5.92 -3.65
C VAL A 43 11.31 -6.98 -4.63
N LYS A 44 10.36 -7.80 -4.19
CA LYS A 44 9.68 -8.79 -5.04
C LYS A 44 8.44 -8.17 -5.69
N THR A 45 8.38 -8.24 -7.01
CA THR A 45 7.31 -7.67 -7.83
C THR A 45 6.53 -8.79 -8.50
N ASP A 46 5.21 -8.81 -8.35
CA ASP A 46 4.33 -9.86 -8.86
C ASP A 46 3.75 -9.52 -10.24
N SER A 47 3.92 -8.28 -10.71
CA SER A 47 3.47 -7.80 -12.01
C SER A 47 4.47 -6.82 -12.65
N LYS A 48 4.31 -6.56 -13.96
CA LYS A 48 5.07 -5.51 -14.65
C LYS A 48 4.73 -4.11 -14.12
N VAL A 49 3.47 -3.90 -13.72
CA VAL A 49 3.00 -2.64 -13.15
C VAL A 49 3.67 -2.40 -11.80
N GLU A 50 3.66 -3.39 -10.91
CA GLU A 50 4.35 -3.33 -9.61
C GLU A 50 5.85 -3.09 -9.79
N ARG A 51 6.46 -3.72 -10.80
CA ARG A 51 7.89 -3.53 -11.08
C ARG A 51 8.19 -2.10 -11.55
N GLN A 52 7.36 -1.56 -12.44
CA GLN A 52 7.52 -0.18 -12.89
C GLN A 52 7.29 0.78 -11.72
N PHE A 53 6.24 0.57 -10.94
CA PHE A 53 5.93 1.37 -9.76
C PHE A 53 7.08 1.39 -8.76
N ALA A 54 7.63 0.23 -8.40
CA ALA A 54 8.80 0.15 -7.52
C ALA A 54 10.04 0.84 -8.10
N THR A 55 10.24 0.79 -9.42
CA THR A 55 11.33 1.51 -10.09
C THR A 55 11.12 3.02 -10.00
N ASP A 56 9.90 3.50 -10.18
CA ASP A 56 9.57 4.93 -10.14
C ASP A 56 9.69 5.52 -8.71
N LEU A 57 9.51 4.68 -7.68
CA LEU A 57 9.74 5.06 -6.27
C LEU A 57 11.21 5.30 -5.92
N GLU A 58 12.17 4.96 -6.80
CA GLU A 58 13.59 5.27 -6.61
C GLU A 58 13.96 6.71 -7.05
N CYS A 59 12.98 7.62 -7.08
CA CYS A 59 13.15 9.05 -7.36
C CYS A 59 13.50 9.87 -6.11
N GLU A 60 13.97 11.11 -6.27
CA GLU A 60 14.45 11.97 -5.18
C GLU A 60 13.39 12.29 -4.12
N GLU A 61 12.13 12.45 -4.54
CA GLU A 61 11.03 12.85 -3.67
C GLU A 61 10.58 11.77 -2.69
N VAL A 62 10.92 10.51 -2.93
CA VAL A 62 10.65 9.41 -1.99
C VAL A 62 11.81 9.29 -0.99
N LEU A 63 11.52 9.22 0.30
CA LEU A 63 12.51 9.00 1.35
C LEU A 63 12.73 7.50 1.60
N VAL A 64 11.64 6.78 1.82
CA VAL A 64 11.64 5.33 2.05
C VAL A 64 10.29 4.75 1.67
N TYR A 65 10.26 3.49 1.22
CA TYR A 65 9.01 2.78 0.98
C TYR A 65 9.12 1.30 1.35
N ALA A 66 7.96 0.66 1.52
CA ALA A 66 7.83 -0.75 1.79
C ALA A 66 6.67 -1.35 1.00
N LYS A 67 6.88 -2.53 0.41
CA LYS A 67 5.75 -3.38 -0.01
C LYS A 67 5.18 -4.06 1.23
N LEU A 68 3.90 -3.85 1.49
CA LEU A 68 3.22 -4.46 2.62
C LEU A 68 3.00 -5.95 2.35
N PRO A 69 3.36 -6.83 3.31
CA PRO A 69 3.21 -8.25 3.09
C PRO A 69 1.74 -8.64 2.97
N SER A 70 1.44 -9.41 1.93
CA SER A 70 0.16 -10.09 1.78
C SER A 70 0.19 -11.42 2.55
N GLY A 71 -0.96 -11.86 3.06
CA GLY A 71 -1.10 -13.17 3.71
C GLY A 71 -1.52 -13.13 5.19
N PRO A 72 -1.40 -14.26 5.92
CA PRO A 72 -1.94 -14.42 7.28
C PRO A 72 -1.40 -13.39 8.28
N ASN A 73 -0.11 -13.08 8.20
CA ASN A 73 0.61 -12.21 9.14
C ASN A 73 0.80 -10.78 8.61
N GLY A 74 0.20 -10.47 7.46
CA GLY A 74 0.28 -9.15 6.84
C GLY A 74 -0.55 -8.08 7.55
N PHE A 75 -0.36 -6.83 7.12
CA PHE A 75 -1.17 -5.70 7.56
C PHE A 75 -2.60 -5.86 7.05
N LYS A 76 -3.59 -5.74 7.94
CA LYS A 76 -4.99 -6.02 7.61
C LYS A 76 -5.92 -4.98 8.19
N ILE A 77 -6.72 -4.43 7.30
CA ILE A 77 -7.88 -3.59 7.63
C ILE A 77 -9.10 -4.51 7.62
N PRO A 78 -9.76 -4.73 8.77
CA PRO A 78 -10.97 -5.52 8.82
C PRO A 78 -12.09 -4.77 8.11
N THR A 79 -12.79 -5.45 7.20
CA THR A 79 -13.98 -4.92 6.54
C THR A 79 -15.11 -5.96 6.60
N PRO A 80 -16.38 -5.55 6.44
CA PRO A 80 -17.49 -6.50 6.38
C PRO A 80 -17.42 -7.49 5.21
N LEU A 81 -16.59 -7.24 4.21
CA LEU A 81 -16.40 -8.11 3.04
C LEU A 81 -15.10 -8.94 3.14
N GLY A 82 -14.57 -9.09 4.35
CA GLY A 82 -13.28 -9.71 4.63
C GLY A 82 -12.15 -8.69 4.71
N ASN A 83 -10.97 -9.16 5.11
CA ASN A 83 -9.81 -8.29 5.27
C ASN A 83 -9.40 -7.64 3.95
N TYR A 84 -8.83 -6.45 4.09
CA TYR A 84 -8.21 -5.68 3.03
C TYR A 84 -6.77 -5.32 3.42
N ASN A 85 -5.85 -5.37 2.47
CA ASN A 85 -4.47 -4.93 2.65
C ASN A 85 -4.16 -3.89 1.56
N PRO A 86 -3.65 -2.70 1.90
CA PRO A 86 -2.93 -1.86 0.97
C PRO A 86 -1.66 -2.60 0.49
N ASP A 87 -1.11 -2.19 -0.65
CA ASP A 87 0.07 -2.83 -1.24
C ASP A 87 1.37 -2.15 -0.81
N TRP A 88 1.37 -0.84 -0.64
CA TRP A 88 2.58 -0.06 -0.39
C TRP A 88 2.39 0.91 0.78
N ALA A 89 3.48 1.15 1.51
CA ALA A 89 3.63 2.26 2.44
C ALA A 89 4.81 3.13 1.97
N ILE A 90 4.59 4.43 1.76
CA ILE A 90 5.56 5.33 1.14
C ILE A 90 5.69 6.58 2.01
N VAL A 91 6.93 7.00 2.26
CA VAL A 91 7.25 8.26 2.93
C VAL A 91 7.91 9.19 1.92
N PHE A 92 7.33 10.36 1.72
CA PHE A 92 7.90 11.39 0.85
C PHE A 92 8.82 12.33 1.64
N ASN A 93 9.87 12.77 0.97
CA ASN A 93 10.77 13.82 1.41
C ASN A 93 10.23 15.18 0.93
N THR A 94 9.30 15.77 1.67
CA THR A 94 8.83 17.13 1.39
C THR A 94 9.28 18.08 2.50
N ASP A 95 9.56 19.34 2.14
CA ASP A 95 10.03 20.37 3.09
C ASP A 95 9.01 20.72 4.17
N LYS A 96 7.73 20.34 3.97
CA LYS A 96 6.62 20.75 4.83
C LYS A 96 6.10 19.63 5.73
N PHE A 97 6.13 18.36 5.28
CA PHE A 97 5.53 17.25 6.01
C PHE A 97 6.16 15.89 5.67
N LYS A 98 6.29 15.01 6.67
CA LYS A 98 6.62 13.58 6.47
C LYS A 98 5.34 12.76 6.60
N TYR A 99 4.57 12.71 5.52
CA TYR A 99 3.37 11.88 5.46
C TYR A 99 3.73 10.43 5.15
N VAL A 100 3.08 9.48 5.83
CA VAL A 100 3.05 8.07 5.44
C VAL A 100 1.82 7.84 4.57
N TYR A 101 2.04 7.46 3.32
CA TYR A 101 1.00 7.13 2.36
C TYR A 101 0.83 5.63 2.27
N PHE A 102 -0.34 5.14 2.66
CA PHE A 102 -0.77 3.77 2.37
C PHE A 102 -1.47 3.76 1.03
N ILE A 103 -0.94 2.97 0.11
CA ILE A 103 -1.36 2.95 -1.28
C ILE A 103 -1.82 1.56 -1.67
N ALA A 104 -2.98 1.52 -2.31
CA ALA A 104 -3.44 0.34 -3.03
C ALA A 104 -3.18 0.53 -4.52
N GLU A 105 -2.43 -0.40 -5.11
CA GLU A 105 -2.24 -0.47 -6.55
C GLU A 105 -3.43 -1.25 -7.14
N THR A 106 -4.26 -0.57 -7.93
CA THR A 106 -5.34 -1.26 -8.63
C THR A 106 -4.76 -2.11 -9.76
N LYS A 107 -4.88 -3.44 -9.66
CA LYS A 107 -4.40 -4.34 -10.72
C LYS A 107 -5.31 -4.26 -11.95
N GLY A 108 -4.68 -4.12 -13.12
CA GLY A 108 -5.34 -3.94 -14.40
C GLY A 108 -6.30 -5.07 -14.81
N THR A 109 -7.54 -4.65 -15.09
CA THR A 109 -8.52 -5.14 -16.08
C THR A 109 -9.09 -6.56 -16.03
N MET A 110 -8.48 -7.56 -15.40
CA MET A 110 -8.95 -8.96 -15.50
C MET A 110 -9.98 -9.44 -14.47
N GLU A 111 -10.41 -8.61 -13.53
CA GLU A 111 -11.43 -9.01 -12.56
C GLU A 111 -12.85 -8.95 -13.12
N THR A 112 -13.70 -9.88 -12.69
CA THR A 112 -15.14 -9.84 -12.97
C THR A 112 -15.76 -8.57 -12.35
N LEU A 113 -16.89 -8.11 -12.89
CA LEU A 113 -17.59 -6.93 -12.36
C LEU A 113 -17.88 -7.06 -10.86
N GLN A 114 -18.26 -8.25 -10.41
CA GLN A 114 -18.55 -8.52 -9.00
C GLN A 114 -17.30 -8.41 -8.11
N LEU A 115 -16.15 -8.91 -8.57
CA LEU A 115 -14.89 -8.81 -7.83
C LEU A 115 -14.45 -7.35 -7.68
N LYS A 116 -14.55 -6.57 -8.77
CA LYS A 116 -14.28 -5.13 -8.75
C LYS A 116 -15.19 -4.38 -7.78
N GLU A 117 -16.48 -4.70 -7.74
CA GLU A 117 -17.41 -4.08 -6.78
C GLU A 117 -17.06 -4.40 -5.32
N ILE A 118 -16.64 -5.64 -5.03
CA ILE A 118 -16.20 -6.04 -3.69
C ILE A 118 -14.93 -5.30 -3.30
N GLU A 119 -13.97 -5.22 -4.21
CA GLU A 119 -12.71 -4.50 -4.01
C GLU A 119 -12.95 -3.01 -3.77
N GLN A 120 -13.77 -2.36 -4.59
CA GLN A 120 -14.15 -0.95 -4.41
C GLN A 120 -14.82 -0.70 -3.05
N LYS A 121 -15.68 -1.63 -2.59
CA LYS A 121 -16.27 -1.56 -1.25
C LYS A 121 -15.20 -1.69 -0.17
N LYS A 122 -14.26 -2.63 -0.29
CA LYS A 122 -13.12 -2.76 0.64
C LYS A 122 -12.26 -1.50 0.70
N ILE A 123 -11.96 -0.90 -0.45
CA ILE A 123 -11.27 0.39 -0.56
C ILE A 123 -12.04 1.48 0.18
N SER A 124 -13.37 1.55 0.02
CA SER A 124 -14.19 2.55 0.72
C SER A 124 -14.15 2.39 2.24
N TYR A 125 -14.01 1.15 2.72
CA TYR A 125 -13.84 0.86 4.14
C TYR A 125 -12.44 1.20 4.64
N ALA A 126 -11.41 0.97 3.82
CA ALA A 126 -10.04 1.40 4.12
C ALA A 126 -9.94 2.92 4.27
N LYS A 127 -10.60 3.70 3.40
CA LYS A 127 -10.68 5.17 3.54
C LYS A 127 -11.22 5.57 4.91
N LYS A 128 -12.36 5.01 5.31
CA LYS A 128 -12.94 5.25 6.65
C LYS A 128 -12.03 4.82 7.80
N HIS A 129 -11.28 3.72 7.62
CA HIS A 129 -10.33 3.24 8.61
C HIS A 129 -9.22 4.28 8.86
N PHE A 130 -8.59 4.77 7.80
CA PHE A 130 -7.53 5.78 7.91
C PHE A 130 -8.04 7.15 8.35
N GLU A 131 -9.26 7.55 7.93
CA GLU A 131 -9.93 8.74 8.46
C GLU A 131 -10.11 8.66 9.98
N ALA A 132 -10.52 7.50 10.50
CA ALA A 132 -10.72 7.28 11.93
C ALA A 132 -9.42 7.24 12.74
N LEU A 133 -8.26 7.00 12.11
CA LEU A 133 -6.96 7.16 12.79
C LEU A 133 -6.69 8.63 13.15
N GLY A 134 -7.27 9.59 12.40
CA GLY A 134 -7.26 11.01 12.71
C GLY A 134 -5.87 11.65 12.77
N HIS A 135 -4.84 10.99 12.24
CA HIS A 135 -3.47 11.48 12.28
C HIS A 135 -3.19 12.30 11.02
N ALA A 136 -2.83 13.57 11.17
CA ALA A 136 -2.56 14.45 10.03
C ALA A 136 -1.52 13.83 9.09
N ASP A 137 -0.49 13.20 9.68
CA ASP A 137 0.64 12.60 8.98
C ASP A 137 0.37 11.27 8.27
N ILE A 138 -0.84 10.70 8.37
CA ILE A 138 -1.18 9.42 7.72
C ILE A 138 -2.23 9.68 6.64
N LYS A 139 -1.92 9.24 5.42
CA LYS A 139 -2.81 9.33 4.26
C LYS A 139 -3.01 7.95 3.66
N TYR A 140 -4.21 7.73 3.12
CA TYR A 140 -4.50 6.54 2.34
C TYR A 140 -5.10 6.93 1.00
N ASP A 141 -4.60 6.32 -0.06
CA ASP A 141 -5.11 6.56 -1.40
C ASP A 141 -5.06 5.31 -2.27
N VAL A 142 -5.77 5.40 -3.39
CA VAL A 142 -5.80 4.36 -4.42
C VAL A 142 -5.32 4.99 -5.71
N ILE A 143 -4.29 4.40 -6.29
CA ILE A 143 -3.60 4.89 -7.48
C ILE A 143 -3.34 3.72 -8.42
N ASP A 144 -3.19 4.04 -9.70
CA ASP A 144 -2.89 3.08 -10.77
C ASP A 144 -1.46 3.26 -11.32
N SER A 145 -0.75 4.31 -10.88
CA SER A 145 0.57 4.69 -11.39
C SER A 145 1.28 5.65 -10.45
N TYR A 146 2.61 5.70 -10.55
CA TYR A 146 3.42 6.68 -9.81
C TYR A 146 3.06 8.12 -10.18
N GLN A 147 2.72 8.39 -11.45
CA GLN A 147 2.29 9.73 -11.85
C GLN A 147 1.03 10.17 -11.11
N ALA A 148 0.01 9.32 -11.00
CA ALA A 148 -1.20 9.62 -10.24
C ALA A 148 -0.93 9.87 -8.75
N LEU A 149 0.04 9.13 -8.18
CA LEU A 149 0.51 9.36 -6.82
C LEU A 149 1.20 10.73 -6.69
N ARG A 150 2.11 11.05 -7.60
CA ARG A 150 2.83 12.32 -7.60
C ARG A 150 1.87 13.51 -7.74
N ASP A 151 0.90 13.42 -8.65
CA ASP A 151 -0.10 14.47 -8.86
C ASP A 151 -0.99 14.69 -7.64
N LYS A 152 -1.22 13.65 -6.83
CA LYS A 152 -1.97 13.76 -5.57
C LYS A 152 -1.17 14.39 -4.43
N ILE A 153 0.15 14.23 -4.44
CA ILE A 153 1.01 14.62 -3.33
C ILE A 153 1.64 16.00 -3.55
N MET A 154 1.90 16.35 -4.81
CA MET A 154 2.58 17.59 -5.19
C MET A 154 1.63 18.76 -5.50
N ASN A 155 0.32 18.53 -5.49
CA ASN A 155 -0.72 19.56 -5.68
C ASN A 155 -1.29 20.07 -4.36
#